data_AF-A0A921V4W9-F1
#
_entry.id   AF-A0A921V4W9-F1
#
_cell.length_a   1.000
_cell.length_b   1.000
_cell.length_c   1.000
_cell.angle_alpha   90.00
_cell.angle_beta   90.00
_cell.angle_gamma   90.00
#
_symmetry.space_group_name_H-M   'P 1'
#
loop_
_entity.id
_entity.type
_entity.pdbx_description
1 polymer ?
#
loop_
_entity_poly.entity_id
_entity_poly.type
_entity_poly.pdbx_seq_one_letter_code
_entity_poly.pdbx_strand_id
1 'polypeptide(L)'
;MMENLTLTHLDLSDNTLGNNGNAAADLEEVYDCASMEPPQEFFEDKDGDGKIDVCGDICMTIGLKNLSDIEQNHVEQKFLKEFKQLQVPAETKLIGLRSISTLYYFTCSQTQRLMEHFGTFERDSATGCLLRGEVFIVMFNRIIDEWNLSETLSLLDLTTKTQVLDRLGMLNCFHPLQQSEVYRQLQLNAFDQRQLILFLVKLAASGEAELTNVQLNGDTVEPEMWKTWTADDKLPTQGALGCSMRALQPVQSEAQLPPTSMRKKLMQTLLFKLPDKAQEQALS
;
A
#
# COMPACT_ATOMS: atom_id res chain seq x y z
N MET A 1 -31.76 10.72 -29.48
CA MET A 1 -32.00 11.31 -28.15
C MET A 1 -32.16 10.14 -27.18
N MET A 2 -31.11 9.83 -26.44
CA MET A 2 -31.14 8.88 -25.32
C MET A 2 -30.70 9.65 -24.08
N GLU A 3 -31.49 9.51 -23.03
CA GLU A 3 -31.44 10.30 -21.81
C GLU A 3 -30.27 9.88 -20.92
N ASN A 4 -29.65 10.89 -20.31
CA ASN A 4 -28.65 10.77 -19.26
C ASN A 4 -29.28 10.07 -18.03
N LEU A 5 -28.75 8.91 -17.64
CA LEU A 5 -29.01 8.32 -16.33
C LEU A 5 -27.88 8.71 -15.37
N THR A 6 -28.08 9.81 -14.65
CA THR A 6 -27.27 10.12 -13.46
C THR A 6 -27.60 9.13 -12.34
N LEU A 7 -26.58 8.40 -11.88
CA LEU A 7 -26.62 7.56 -10.67
C LEU A 7 -26.88 8.45 -9.43
N THR A 8 -28.14 8.59 -9.04
CA THR A 8 -28.54 9.33 -7.83
C THR A 8 -28.86 8.44 -6.64
N HIS A 9 -28.78 7.10 -6.79
CA HIS A 9 -29.05 6.16 -5.72
C HIS A 9 -28.27 4.87 -5.91
N LEU A 10 -27.58 4.41 -4.86
CA LEU A 10 -26.83 3.16 -4.83
C LEU A 10 -27.52 2.26 -3.80
N ASP A 11 -28.35 1.33 -4.27
CA ASP A 11 -29.04 0.36 -3.41
C ASP A 11 -28.11 -0.85 -3.18
N LEU A 12 -27.74 -1.07 -1.92
CA LEU A 12 -26.82 -2.13 -1.49
C LEU A 12 -27.55 -3.35 -0.89
N SER A 13 -28.88 -3.37 -0.96
CA SER A 13 -29.69 -4.45 -0.36
C SER A 13 -29.44 -5.84 -0.98
N ASP A 14 -28.94 -5.88 -2.22
CA ASP A 14 -28.67 -7.11 -2.97
C ASP A 14 -27.17 -7.47 -3.05
N ASN A 15 -26.30 -6.88 -2.22
CA ASN A 15 -24.89 -7.24 -2.23
C ASN A 15 -24.66 -8.60 -1.53
N THR A 16 -24.64 -9.68 -2.31
CA THR A 16 -24.38 -11.05 -1.82
C THR A 16 -22.89 -11.39 -1.65
N LEU A 17 -22.00 -10.40 -1.63
CA LEU A 17 -20.61 -10.60 -1.20
C LEU A 17 -20.54 -10.67 0.33
N GLY A 18 -20.79 -11.87 0.87
CA GLY A 18 -20.60 -12.14 2.30
C GLY A 18 -21.42 -13.28 2.89
N ASN A 19 -22.36 -13.88 2.17
CA ASN A 19 -23.19 -14.93 2.75
C ASN A 19 -22.78 -16.33 2.26
N ASN A 20 -21.67 -16.84 2.79
CA ASN A 20 -21.35 -18.26 2.74
C ASN A 20 -21.01 -18.77 4.15
N GLY A 21 -22.03 -19.30 4.82
CA GLY A 21 -21.89 -20.46 5.70
C GLY A 21 -21.50 -20.19 7.16
N ASN A 22 -22.50 -20.22 8.03
CA ASN A 22 -22.52 -20.85 9.37
C ASN A 22 -21.23 -21.60 9.79
N ALA A 23 -20.19 -20.86 10.15
CA ALA A 23 -19.12 -21.34 11.01
C ALA A 23 -19.20 -20.50 12.29
N ALA A 24 -19.51 -21.16 13.41
CA ALA A 24 -19.36 -20.58 14.73
C ALA A 24 -17.87 -20.30 14.96
N ALA A 25 -17.43 -19.12 14.56
CA ALA A 25 -16.16 -18.53 14.95
C ALA A 25 -16.48 -17.49 16.01
N ASP A 26 -15.81 -17.61 17.14
CA ASP A 26 -15.95 -16.74 18.30
C ASP A 26 -15.90 -15.26 17.87
N LEU A 27 -16.73 -14.45 18.53
CA LEU A 27 -16.86 -13.01 18.34
C LEU A 27 -15.49 -12.31 18.48
N GLU A 28 -14.72 -12.21 17.40
CA GLU A 28 -13.75 -11.15 17.24
C GLU A 28 -14.53 -9.83 17.20
N GLU A 29 -14.22 -8.93 18.14
CA GLU A 29 -14.72 -7.56 18.10
C GLU A 29 -14.26 -6.91 16.79
N VAL A 30 -15.14 -6.90 15.81
CA VAL A 30 -15.00 -6.07 14.61
C VAL A 30 -15.09 -4.62 15.09
N TYR A 31 -13.93 -4.00 15.32
CA TYR A 31 -13.85 -2.57 15.64
C TYR A 31 -14.29 -1.76 14.41
N ASP A 32 -15.55 -1.31 14.43
CA ASP A 32 -16.05 -0.36 13.45
C ASP A 32 -15.39 1.01 13.69
N CYS A 33 -14.29 1.25 12.99
CA CYS A 33 -13.54 2.50 13.02
C CYS A 33 -14.37 3.73 12.64
N ALA A 34 -15.53 3.57 11.97
CA ALA A 34 -16.44 4.67 11.65
C ALA A 34 -17.35 5.05 12.83
N SER A 35 -17.49 4.16 13.81
CA SER A 35 -18.32 4.36 15.01
C SER A 35 -17.53 4.90 16.23
N MET A 36 -16.20 4.95 16.15
CA MET A 36 -15.39 5.53 17.21
C MET A 36 -15.51 7.05 17.20
N GLU A 37 -16.10 7.61 18.26
CA GLU A 37 -16.07 9.05 18.48
C GLU A 37 -14.60 9.50 18.64
N PRO A 38 -14.12 10.45 17.82
CA PRO A 38 -12.78 10.99 17.98
C PRO A 38 -12.66 11.61 19.38
N PRO A 39 -11.56 11.36 20.12
CA PRO A 39 -11.41 11.90 21.47
C PRO A 39 -11.51 13.43 21.45
N GLN A 40 -12.50 13.96 22.18
CA GLN A 40 -12.86 15.38 22.22
C GLN A 40 -11.68 16.30 22.57
N GLU A 41 -10.75 15.84 23.40
CA GLU A 41 -9.61 16.64 23.86
C GLU A 41 -8.41 16.66 22.88
N PHE A 42 -8.45 15.85 21.82
CA PHE A 42 -7.31 15.69 20.90
C PHE A 42 -7.39 16.62 19.68
N PHE A 43 -8.59 17.10 19.37
CA PHE A 43 -8.92 17.69 18.08
C PHE A 43 -9.97 18.83 18.23
N GLU A 44 -9.59 19.97 18.80
CA GLU A 44 -10.45 21.17 18.84
C GLU A 44 -10.07 22.11 17.68
N ASP A 45 -11.03 22.62 16.91
CA ASP A 45 -10.85 23.77 16.00
C ASP A 45 -11.16 25.04 16.81
N LYS A 46 -10.13 25.62 17.44
CA LYS A 46 -10.29 26.71 18.41
C LYS A 46 -10.54 28.06 17.74
N ASP A 47 -10.02 28.25 16.53
CA ASP A 47 -10.17 29.52 15.81
C ASP A 47 -11.28 29.52 14.75
N GLY A 48 -11.89 28.35 14.49
CA GLY A 48 -13.03 28.19 13.60
C GLY A 48 -12.66 28.32 12.12
N ASP A 49 -11.39 28.09 11.78
CA ASP A 49 -10.89 28.19 10.41
C ASP A 49 -11.09 26.90 9.58
N GLY A 50 -11.65 25.85 10.20
CA GLY A 50 -11.88 24.55 9.58
C GLY A 50 -10.67 23.62 9.66
N LYS A 51 -9.66 23.92 10.48
CA LYS A 51 -8.51 23.06 10.77
C LYS A 51 -8.54 22.63 12.24
N ILE A 52 -8.00 21.45 12.48
CA ILE A 52 -7.94 20.90 13.82
C ILE A 52 -6.70 21.43 14.54
N ASP A 53 -6.90 22.24 15.58
CA ASP A 53 -5.86 22.72 16.49
C ASP A 53 -5.55 21.64 17.52
N VAL A 54 -4.59 20.78 17.19
CA VAL A 54 -4.05 19.85 18.18
C VAL A 54 -3.36 20.69 19.27
N CYS A 55 -3.70 20.42 20.53
CA CYS A 55 -3.26 21.15 21.73
C CYS A 55 -1.89 21.85 21.60
N GLY A 56 -1.94 23.17 21.41
CA GLY A 56 -0.79 24.09 21.47
C GLY A 56 -0.15 24.39 20.12
N ASP A 57 -0.58 25.48 19.48
CA ASP A 57 0.11 26.18 18.37
C ASP A 57 0.42 25.36 17.10
N ILE A 58 -0.39 24.35 16.75
CA ILE A 58 -0.15 23.51 15.56
C ILE A 58 -1.32 23.59 14.59
N CYS A 59 -1.35 24.68 13.82
CA CYS A 59 -2.01 24.69 12.53
C CYS A 59 -1.11 23.90 11.56
N MET A 60 -1.37 22.60 11.36
CA MET A 60 -0.60 21.78 10.43
C MET A 60 -1.24 21.78 9.04
N THR A 61 -0.41 21.89 8.01
CA THR A 61 -0.83 21.91 6.61
C THR A 61 0.14 21.03 5.83
N ILE A 62 -0.04 19.71 5.83
CA ILE A 62 0.85 18.76 5.15
C ILE A 62 0.12 18.13 3.95
N GLY A 63 -0.03 18.89 2.87
CA GLY A 63 -0.71 18.37 1.67
C GLY A 63 -1.41 19.40 0.81
N LEU A 64 -1.26 20.70 1.09
CA LEU A 64 -1.67 21.72 0.13
C LEU A 64 -0.65 21.79 -1.01
N LYS A 65 -1.15 21.81 -2.25
CA LYS A 65 -0.40 21.87 -3.52
C LYS A 65 0.49 23.12 -3.71
N ASN A 66 0.78 23.90 -2.67
CA ASN A 66 1.41 25.22 -2.75
C ASN A 66 2.49 25.49 -1.68
N LEU A 67 2.98 24.49 -0.96
CA LEU A 67 4.11 24.67 -0.03
C LEU A 67 5.42 24.26 -0.70
N SER A 68 6.44 25.09 -0.54
CA SER A 68 7.81 24.77 -0.95
C SER A 68 8.36 23.58 -0.14
N ASP A 69 9.35 22.87 -0.69
CA ASP A 69 9.99 21.73 -0.03
C ASP A 69 10.52 22.07 1.38
N ILE A 70 10.92 23.33 1.60
CA ILE A 70 11.42 23.84 2.89
C ILE A 70 10.28 23.91 3.91
N GLU A 71 9.11 24.40 3.51
CA GLU A 71 7.94 24.52 4.38
C GLU A 71 7.38 23.14 4.73
N GLN A 72 7.32 22.23 3.77
CA GLN A 72 6.91 20.84 4.03
C GLN A 72 7.84 20.16 5.04
N ASN A 73 9.16 20.30 4.87
CA ASN A 73 10.14 19.77 5.82
C ASN A 73 10.01 20.41 7.21
N HIS A 74 9.74 21.71 7.29
CA HIS A 74 9.57 22.39 8.59
C HIS A 74 8.34 21.88 9.34
N VAL A 75 7.21 21.74 8.65
CA VAL A 75 5.96 21.23 9.22
C VAL A 75 6.11 19.76 9.63
N GLU A 76 6.77 18.94 8.82
CA GLU A 76 7.09 17.55 9.18
C GLU A 76 7.96 17.47 10.44
N GLN A 77 9.04 18.25 10.51
CA GLN A 77 9.93 18.25 11.67
C GLN A 77 9.19 18.68 12.95
N LYS A 78 8.26 19.63 12.82
CA LYS A 78 7.40 20.06 13.93
C LYS A 78 6.47 18.94 14.37
N PHE A 79 5.77 18.30 13.42
CA PHE A 79 4.92 17.14 13.68
C PHE A 79 5.67 16.01 14.39
N LEU A 80 6.80 15.57 13.83
CA LEU A 80 7.58 14.46 14.38
C LEU A 80 8.11 14.80 15.78
N LYS A 81 8.50 16.05 16.02
CA LYS A 81 8.93 16.52 17.33
C LYS A 81 7.80 16.46 18.35
N GLU A 82 6.62 16.94 18.00
CA GLU A 82 5.45 16.94 18.87
C GLU A 82 4.93 15.51 19.11
N PHE A 83 4.82 14.72 18.04
CA PHE A 83 4.43 13.30 18.11
C PHE A 83 5.37 12.49 19.01
N LYS A 84 6.67 12.77 18.97
CA LYS A 84 7.66 12.17 19.87
C LYS A 84 7.49 12.64 21.32
N GLN A 85 7.10 13.89 21.53
CA GLN A 85 6.89 14.48 22.86
C GLN A 85 5.59 14.01 23.53
N LEU A 86 4.63 13.48 22.76
CA LEU A 86 3.41 12.89 23.30
C LEU A 86 3.74 11.69 24.22
N GLN A 87 3.52 11.87 25.52
CA GLN A 87 3.61 10.82 26.53
C GLN A 87 2.29 10.05 26.65
N VAL A 88 1.84 9.47 25.54
CA VAL A 88 0.65 8.60 25.49
C VAL A 88 1.04 7.19 25.07
N PRO A 89 0.26 6.15 25.44
CA PRO A 89 0.49 4.78 24.99
C PRO A 89 0.51 4.66 23.46
N ALA A 90 1.20 3.64 22.94
CA ALA A 90 1.35 3.43 21.51
C ALA A 90 0.00 3.20 20.80
N GLU A 91 -0.96 2.57 21.47
CA GLU A 91 -2.32 2.38 20.98
C GLU A 91 -3.01 3.72 20.72
N THR A 92 -2.87 4.68 21.63
CA THR A 92 -3.39 6.04 21.47
C THR A 92 -2.69 6.77 20.32
N LYS A 93 -1.37 6.55 20.13
CA LYS A 93 -0.64 7.10 18.98
C LYS A 93 -1.13 6.55 17.65
N LEU A 94 -1.45 5.26 17.59
CA LEU A 94 -2.02 4.63 16.38
C LEU A 94 -3.41 5.19 16.04
N ILE A 95 -4.26 5.43 17.04
CA ILE A 95 -5.56 6.10 16.84
C ILE A 95 -5.35 7.49 16.25
N GLY A 96 -4.44 8.30 16.83
CA GLY A 96 -4.11 9.62 16.30
C GLY A 96 -3.59 9.57 14.87
N LEU A 97 -2.72 8.62 14.55
CA LEU A 97 -2.21 8.42 13.19
C LEU A 97 -3.32 8.07 12.19
N ARG A 98 -4.32 7.26 12.59
CA ARG A 98 -5.47 6.95 11.73
C ARG A 98 -6.27 8.21 11.39
N SER A 99 -6.48 9.11 12.35
CA SER A 99 -7.16 10.39 12.09
C SER A 99 -6.35 11.26 11.13
N ILE A 100 -5.04 11.38 11.38
CA ILE A 100 -4.13 12.22 10.57
C ILE A 100 -3.95 11.66 9.15
N SER A 101 -3.94 10.33 8.99
CA SER A 101 -3.79 9.71 7.69
C SER A 101 -4.95 10.05 6.76
N THR A 102 -6.14 10.42 7.27
CA THR A 102 -7.23 10.89 6.41
C THR A 102 -6.98 12.23 5.73
N LEU A 103 -6.07 13.03 6.27
CA LEU A 103 -5.87 14.43 5.87
C LEU A 103 -4.66 14.63 4.97
N TYR A 104 -3.65 13.77 5.10
CA TYR A 104 -2.31 14.04 4.56
C TYR A 104 -1.71 12.86 3.80
N TYR A 105 -0.79 13.19 2.89
CA TYR A 105 0.00 12.25 2.11
C TYR A 105 1.45 12.28 2.57
N PHE A 106 2.12 11.13 2.47
CA PHE A 106 3.46 10.90 3.00
C PHE A 106 4.34 10.20 1.98
N THR A 107 5.64 10.38 2.08
CA THR A 107 6.62 9.52 1.39
C THR A 107 6.94 8.29 2.23
N CYS A 108 7.57 7.29 1.62
CA CYS A 108 8.12 6.11 2.29
C CYS A 108 9.12 6.53 3.38
N SER A 109 10.01 7.50 3.09
CA SER A 109 10.95 8.01 4.07
C SER A 109 10.27 8.66 5.28
N GLN A 110 9.18 9.41 5.05
CA GLN A 110 8.39 9.99 6.14
C GLN A 110 7.68 8.91 6.96
N THR A 111 7.11 7.91 6.29
CA THR A 111 6.45 6.78 6.95
C THR A 111 7.45 5.97 7.79
N GLN A 112 8.67 5.75 7.30
CA GLN A 112 9.75 5.13 8.07
C GLN A 112 10.06 5.90 9.35
N ARG A 113 10.21 7.23 9.29
CA ARG A 113 10.44 8.07 10.48
C ARG A 113 9.30 7.94 11.49
N LEU A 114 8.05 7.87 11.01
CA LEU A 114 6.89 7.62 11.88
C LEU A 114 6.94 6.24 12.53
N MET A 115 7.27 5.20 11.76
CA MET A 115 7.47 3.85 12.31
C MET A 115 8.57 3.82 13.37
N GLU A 116 9.67 4.57 13.17
CA GLU A 116 10.77 4.63 14.13
C GLU A 116 10.38 5.24 15.50
N HIS A 117 9.30 6.03 15.56
CA HIS A 117 8.77 6.54 16.83
C HIS A 117 8.06 5.48 17.69
N PHE A 118 7.72 4.34 17.10
CA PHE A 118 7.31 3.15 17.83
C PHE A 118 8.56 2.34 18.14
N GLY A 119 8.68 1.82 19.36
CA GLY A 119 9.90 1.16 19.82
C GLY A 119 10.34 0.03 18.89
N THR A 120 11.65 -0.16 18.71
CA THR A 120 12.21 -1.18 17.80
C THR A 120 11.74 -2.60 18.09
N PHE A 121 11.37 -2.87 19.35
CA PHE A 121 10.88 -4.17 19.83
C PHE A 121 9.49 -4.08 20.45
N GLU A 122 8.81 -2.95 20.26
CA GLU A 122 7.47 -2.76 20.79
C GLU A 122 6.48 -3.59 19.96
N ARG A 123 5.76 -4.48 20.64
CA ARG A 123 4.93 -5.51 20.00
C ARG A 123 3.50 -5.45 20.51
N ASP A 124 2.59 -5.76 19.61
CA ASP A 124 1.21 -6.04 19.95
C ASP A 124 1.14 -7.34 20.78
N SER A 125 0.48 -7.28 21.94
CA SER A 125 0.44 -8.39 22.88
C SER A 125 -0.39 -9.59 22.41
N ALA A 126 -1.33 -9.39 21.50
CA ALA A 126 -2.22 -10.43 20.99
C ALA A 126 -1.58 -11.18 19.80
N THR A 127 -0.95 -10.43 18.88
CA THR A 127 -0.39 -10.97 17.64
C THR A 127 1.11 -11.25 17.70
N GLY A 128 1.82 -10.67 18.67
CA GLY A 128 3.28 -10.76 18.79
C GLY A 128 4.04 -10.02 17.69
N CYS A 129 3.36 -9.28 16.82
CA CYS A 129 3.96 -8.52 15.72
C CYS A 129 4.43 -7.14 16.19
N LEU A 130 5.40 -6.55 15.48
CA LEU A 130 5.89 -5.20 15.82
C LEU A 130 4.78 -4.16 15.57
N LEU A 131 4.60 -3.23 16.51
CA LEU A 131 3.63 -2.14 16.35
C LEU A 131 3.94 -1.24 15.14
N ARG A 132 5.20 -1.23 14.70
CA ARG A 132 5.62 -0.58 13.44
C ARG A 132 4.87 -1.11 12.22
N GLY A 133 4.45 -2.37 12.24
CA GLY A 133 3.61 -2.97 11.18
C GLY A 133 2.26 -2.28 11.07
N GLU A 134 1.61 -1.98 12.20
CA GLU A 134 0.33 -1.27 12.24
C GLU A 134 0.46 0.15 11.69
N VAL A 135 1.56 0.83 11.99
CA VAL A 135 1.84 2.16 11.43
C VAL A 135 1.89 2.08 9.91
N PHE A 136 2.64 1.13 9.35
CA PHE A 136 2.71 0.95 7.91
C PHE A 136 1.33 0.70 7.29
N ILE A 137 0.53 -0.17 7.89
CA ILE A 137 -0.83 -0.49 7.41
C ILE A 137 -1.72 0.76 7.42
N VAL A 138 -1.68 1.56 8.50
CA VAL A 138 -2.45 2.81 8.61
C VAL A 138 -2.04 3.83 7.55
N MET A 139 -0.74 3.90 7.24
CA MET A 139 -0.19 4.88 6.31
C MET A 139 -0.22 4.41 4.85
N PHE A 140 -0.40 3.13 4.56
CA PHE A 140 -0.21 2.52 3.24
C PHE A 140 -0.88 3.30 2.10
N ASN A 141 -2.19 3.57 2.20
CA ASN A 141 -2.96 4.30 1.18
C ASN A 141 -2.62 5.81 1.07
N ARG A 142 -1.71 6.30 1.91
CA ARG A 142 -1.24 7.69 1.93
C ARG A 142 0.19 7.84 1.45
N ILE A 143 0.85 6.75 1.08
CA ILE A 143 2.20 6.77 0.54
C ILE A 143 2.15 7.20 -0.93
N ILE A 144 2.94 8.21 -1.32
CA ILE A 144 2.95 8.75 -2.69
C ILE A 144 4.05 8.19 -3.59
N ASP A 145 5.11 7.63 -3.00
CA ASP A 145 6.27 7.06 -3.68
C ASP A 145 6.31 5.53 -3.50
N GLU A 146 5.21 4.86 -3.87
CA GLU A 146 4.98 3.43 -3.66
C GLU A 146 6.09 2.50 -4.22
N TRP A 147 6.91 2.99 -5.16
CA TRP A 147 8.08 2.25 -5.65
C TRP A 147 9.18 2.04 -4.60
N ASN A 148 9.13 2.76 -3.47
CA ASN A 148 10.05 2.64 -2.33
C ASN A 148 9.47 1.85 -1.15
N LEU A 149 8.29 1.21 -1.29
CA LEU A 149 7.65 0.48 -0.18
C LEU A 149 8.56 -0.61 0.41
N SER A 150 9.40 -1.24 -0.40
CA SER A 150 10.35 -2.28 0.04
C SER A 150 11.35 -1.75 1.07
N GLU A 151 11.78 -0.50 0.94
CA GLU A 151 12.66 0.15 1.92
C GLU A 151 11.92 0.33 3.25
N THR A 152 10.65 0.75 3.21
CA THR A 152 9.84 0.91 4.43
C THR A 152 9.58 -0.42 5.13
N LEU A 153 9.25 -1.45 4.35
CA LEU A 153 9.04 -2.81 4.85
C LEU A 153 10.32 -3.46 5.40
N SER A 154 11.51 -2.93 5.09
CA SER A 154 12.78 -3.44 5.62
C SER A 154 12.96 -3.19 7.12
N LEU A 155 12.19 -2.26 7.71
CA LEU A 155 12.16 -2.01 9.16
C LEU A 155 11.43 -3.11 9.95
N LEU A 156 10.76 -4.04 9.26
CA LEU A 156 9.96 -5.09 9.87
C LEU A 156 10.71 -6.41 9.88
N ASP A 157 10.54 -7.19 10.96
CA ASP A 157 10.95 -8.58 10.96
C ASP A 157 10.07 -9.42 10.01
N LEU A 158 10.53 -10.64 9.70
CA LEU A 158 9.83 -11.52 8.75
C LEU A 158 8.38 -11.80 9.17
N THR A 159 8.15 -12.01 10.47
CA THR A 159 6.82 -12.28 11.02
C THR A 159 5.88 -11.11 10.78
N THR A 160 6.30 -9.89 11.14
CA THR A 160 5.49 -8.68 10.97
C THR A 160 5.31 -8.35 9.49
N LYS A 161 6.35 -8.49 8.66
CA LYS A 161 6.24 -8.29 7.21
C LYS A 161 5.21 -9.24 6.60
N THR A 162 5.18 -10.50 7.03
CA THR A 162 4.19 -11.48 6.57
C THR A 162 2.77 -11.04 6.93
N GLN A 163 2.52 -10.65 8.18
CA GLN A 163 1.22 -10.15 8.62
C GLN A 163 0.76 -8.92 7.83
N VAL A 164 1.66 -7.97 7.59
CA VAL A 164 1.37 -6.76 6.79
C VAL A 164 0.94 -7.15 5.37
N LEU A 165 1.67 -8.06 4.74
CA LEU A 165 1.39 -8.51 3.37
C LEU A 165 0.11 -9.34 3.29
N ASP A 166 -0.21 -10.13 4.30
CA ASP A 166 -1.47 -10.87 4.39
C ASP A 166 -2.68 -9.92 4.52
N ARG A 167 -2.52 -8.81 5.27
CA ARG A 167 -3.59 -7.82 5.47
C ARG A 167 -3.78 -6.88 4.29
N LEU A 168 -2.69 -6.45 3.66
CA LEU A 168 -2.74 -5.51 2.53
C LEU A 168 -2.88 -6.21 1.18
N GLY A 169 -2.47 -7.47 1.08
CA GLY A 169 -2.34 -8.21 -0.17
C GLY A 169 -1.01 -7.95 -0.86
N MET A 170 -0.36 -9.03 -1.32
CA MET A 170 0.97 -8.98 -1.94
C MET A 170 1.01 -8.11 -3.20
N LEU A 171 -0.07 -8.16 -3.98
CA LEU A 171 -0.19 -7.40 -5.22
C LEU A 171 -0.29 -5.89 -4.97
N ASN A 172 -0.92 -5.46 -3.87
CA ASN A 172 -1.04 -4.05 -3.53
C ASN A 172 0.32 -3.47 -3.11
N CYS A 173 1.20 -4.27 -2.53
CA CYS A 173 2.57 -3.84 -2.18
C CYS A 173 3.56 -3.93 -3.36
N PHE A 174 3.10 -4.29 -4.56
CA PHE A 174 3.92 -4.34 -5.77
C PHE A 174 3.77 -3.07 -6.60
N HIS A 175 4.90 -2.46 -6.96
CA HIS A 175 4.92 -1.33 -7.90
C HIS A 175 5.82 -1.63 -9.12
N PRO A 176 5.39 -1.39 -10.37
CA PRO A 176 6.20 -1.70 -11.57
C PRO A 176 7.53 -0.93 -11.69
N LEU A 177 7.68 0.21 -10.99
CA LEU A 177 8.93 0.98 -10.94
C LEU A 177 9.90 0.54 -9.82
N GLN A 178 9.55 -0.47 -9.02
CA GLN A 178 10.45 -0.96 -7.98
C GLN A 178 11.79 -1.43 -8.58
N GLN A 179 12.89 -1.13 -7.91
CA GLN A 179 14.23 -1.40 -8.43
C GLN A 179 14.68 -2.84 -8.20
N SER A 180 14.39 -3.38 -7.02
CA SER A 180 14.77 -4.74 -6.65
C SER A 180 13.86 -5.24 -5.55
N GLU A 181 13.52 -6.52 -5.58
CA GLU A 181 12.80 -7.19 -4.49
C GLU A 181 13.06 -8.70 -4.52
N VAL A 182 12.98 -9.33 -3.34
CA VAL A 182 13.15 -10.77 -3.16
C VAL A 182 11.84 -11.38 -2.65
N TYR A 183 11.27 -12.23 -3.48
CA TYR A 183 10.06 -12.98 -3.18
C TYR A 183 10.43 -14.41 -2.80
N ARG A 184 10.17 -14.84 -1.56
CA ARG A 184 10.64 -16.15 -1.08
C ARG A 184 9.61 -17.27 -1.26
N GLN A 185 8.33 -16.98 -1.08
CA GLN A 185 7.27 -18.00 -1.04
C GLN A 185 5.94 -17.47 -1.61
N LEU A 186 5.93 -17.11 -2.89
CA LEU A 186 4.70 -16.75 -3.59
C LEU A 186 3.86 -18.00 -3.83
N GLN A 187 2.69 -18.06 -3.20
CA GLN A 187 1.76 -19.17 -3.25
C GLN A 187 0.98 -19.16 -4.57
N LEU A 188 1.15 -20.21 -5.36
CA LEU A 188 0.54 -20.36 -6.69
C LEU A 188 -0.95 -20.69 -6.63
N ASN A 189 -1.51 -20.98 -5.46
CA ASN A 189 -2.95 -21.15 -5.26
C ASN A 189 -3.64 -19.83 -4.84
N ALA A 190 -2.88 -18.82 -4.40
CA ALA A 190 -3.40 -17.49 -4.06
C ALA A 190 -3.46 -16.61 -5.31
N PHE A 191 -4.65 -16.07 -5.62
CA PHE A 191 -4.88 -15.33 -6.86
C PHE A 191 -3.97 -14.10 -7.00
N ASP A 192 -3.87 -13.28 -5.96
CA ASP A 192 -3.06 -12.06 -5.94
C ASP A 192 -1.57 -12.35 -6.18
N GLN A 193 -1.05 -13.40 -5.54
CA GLN A 193 0.33 -13.84 -5.68
C GLN A 193 0.61 -14.45 -7.06
N ARG A 194 -0.34 -15.20 -7.64
CA ARG A 194 -0.26 -15.64 -9.04
C ARG A 194 -0.19 -14.46 -10.02
N GLN A 195 -1.04 -13.45 -9.84
CA GLN A 195 -1.02 -12.25 -10.69
C GLN A 195 0.31 -11.51 -10.58
N LEU A 196 0.85 -11.38 -9.37
CA LEU A 196 2.19 -10.85 -9.15
C LEU A 196 3.26 -11.64 -9.92
N ILE A 197 3.24 -12.98 -9.86
CA ILE A 197 4.17 -13.82 -10.64
C ILE A 197 4.06 -13.54 -12.14
N LEU A 198 2.84 -13.46 -12.68
CA LEU A 198 2.63 -13.14 -14.10
C LEU A 198 3.21 -11.77 -14.46
N PHE A 199 3.10 -10.77 -13.59
CA PHE A 199 3.70 -9.45 -13.81
C PHE A 199 5.23 -9.51 -13.81
N LEU A 200 5.82 -10.23 -12.86
CA LEU A 200 7.27 -10.44 -12.79
C LEU A 200 7.80 -11.14 -14.06
N VAL A 201 7.13 -12.21 -14.51
CA VAL A 201 7.52 -12.94 -15.73
C VAL A 201 7.35 -12.07 -16.98
N LYS A 202 6.27 -11.29 -17.09
CA LYS A 202 6.06 -10.35 -18.21
C LYS A 202 7.14 -9.27 -18.28
N LEU A 203 7.52 -8.69 -17.13
CA LEU A 203 8.60 -7.70 -17.05
C LEU A 203 9.94 -8.29 -17.50
N ALA A 204 10.20 -9.54 -17.14
CA ALA A 204 11.43 -10.20 -17.53
C ALA A 204 11.44 -10.64 -18.99
N ALA A 205 10.32 -11.16 -19.50
CA ALA A 205 10.16 -11.50 -20.91
C ALA A 205 10.24 -10.27 -21.83
N SER A 206 9.85 -9.08 -21.34
CA SER A 206 10.00 -7.82 -22.08
C SER A 206 11.42 -7.24 -22.05
N GLY A 207 12.33 -7.84 -21.27
CA GLY A 207 13.69 -7.32 -21.08
C GLY A 207 13.78 -6.05 -20.24
N GLU A 208 12.75 -5.76 -19.42
CA GLU A 208 12.78 -4.61 -18.50
C GLU A 208 13.22 -5.01 -17.08
N ALA A 209 13.16 -6.29 -16.75
CA ALA A 209 13.66 -6.84 -15.49
C ALA A 209 14.44 -8.13 -15.72
N GLU A 210 15.25 -8.50 -14.74
CA GLU A 210 15.91 -9.80 -14.65
C GLU A 210 15.30 -10.58 -13.48
N LEU A 211 14.94 -11.84 -13.72
CA LEU A 211 14.58 -12.79 -12.66
C LEU A 211 15.74 -13.75 -12.42
N THR A 212 16.15 -13.85 -11.16
CA THR A 212 17.22 -14.74 -10.70
C THR A 212 16.72 -15.60 -9.54
N ASN A 213 17.43 -16.68 -9.23
CA ASN A 213 17.09 -17.61 -8.15
C ASN A 213 15.64 -18.11 -8.23
N VAL A 214 15.14 -18.38 -9.44
CA VAL A 214 13.77 -18.88 -9.64
C VAL A 214 13.70 -20.31 -9.13
N GLN A 215 12.85 -20.54 -8.14
CA GLN A 215 12.65 -21.83 -7.49
C GLN A 215 11.16 -22.15 -7.45
N LEU A 216 10.79 -23.38 -7.77
CA LEU A 216 9.43 -23.89 -7.64
C LEU A 216 9.45 -25.06 -6.65
N ASN A 217 8.74 -24.92 -5.53
CA ASN A 217 8.72 -25.90 -4.44
C ASN A 217 10.12 -26.22 -3.88
N GLY A 218 11.04 -25.26 -3.98
CA GLY A 218 12.45 -25.42 -3.55
C GLY A 218 13.39 -25.91 -4.66
N ASP A 219 12.87 -26.40 -5.77
CA ASP A 219 13.68 -26.86 -6.90
C ASP A 219 14.01 -25.71 -7.85
N THR A 220 15.26 -25.62 -8.28
CA THR A 220 15.70 -24.60 -9.25
C THR A 220 14.98 -24.79 -10.58
N VAL A 221 14.39 -23.71 -11.09
CA VAL A 221 13.69 -23.68 -12.37
C VAL A 221 14.66 -23.26 -13.48
N GLU A 222 14.70 -24.05 -14.55
CA GLU A 222 15.50 -23.73 -15.74
C GLU A 222 15.09 -22.37 -16.36
N PRO A 223 16.05 -21.52 -16.76
CA PRO A 223 15.76 -20.16 -17.24
C PRO A 223 14.80 -20.05 -18.43
N GLU A 224 14.76 -21.06 -19.29
CA GLU A 224 13.86 -21.08 -20.46
C GLU A 224 12.45 -21.52 -20.11
N MET A 225 12.26 -22.26 -19.02
CA MET A 225 10.95 -22.80 -18.64
C MET A 225 10.02 -21.67 -18.18
N TRP A 226 10.45 -20.86 -17.22
CA TRP A 226 9.60 -19.82 -16.64
C TRP A 226 9.27 -18.70 -17.63
N LYS A 227 10.10 -18.45 -18.64
CA LYS A 227 9.84 -17.46 -19.70
C LYS A 227 8.57 -17.75 -20.50
N THR A 228 8.11 -19.01 -20.48
CA THR A 228 6.87 -19.40 -21.15
C THR A 228 5.61 -19.05 -20.34
N TRP A 229 5.74 -18.75 -19.04
CA TRP A 229 4.62 -18.48 -18.10
C TRP A 229 4.09 -17.04 -18.18
N THR A 230 3.95 -16.49 -19.38
CA THR A 230 3.46 -15.12 -19.60
C THR A 230 1.94 -14.99 -19.57
N ALA A 231 1.22 -16.10 -19.45
CA ALA A 231 -0.23 -16.19 -19.41
C ALA A 231 -0.69 -17.13 -18.28
N ASP A 232 -1.89 -16.90 -17.77
CA ASP A 232 -2.40 -17.59 -16.56
C ASP A 232 -2.54 -19.10 -16.74
N ASP A 233 -2.93 -19.54 -17.95
CA ASP A 233 -3.09 -20.93 -18.35
C ASP A 233 -1.77 -21.70 -18.44
N LYS A 234 -0.65 -20.99 -18.55
CA LYS A 234 0.69 -21.56 -18.61
C LYS A 234 1.39 -21.62 -17.26
N LEU A 235 0.91 -20.86 -16.27
CA LEU A 235 1.49 -20.83 -14.94
C LEU A 235 1.00 -22.04 -14.12
N PRO A 236 1.87 -22.73 -13.37
CA PRO A 236 1.42 -23.77 -12.45
C PRO A 236 0.40 -23.24 -11.44
N THR A 237 -0.62 -24.03 -11.11
CA THR A 237 -1.75 -23.60 -10.26
C THR A 237 -1.57 -23.95 -8.78
N GLN A 238 -0.49 -24.64 -8.43
CA GLN A 238 -0.22 -25.14 -7.08
C GLN A 238 1.29 -25.08 -6.79
N GLY A 239 1.63 -24.95 -5.51
CA GLY A 239 3.01 -24.87 -5.03
C GLY A 239 3.44 -23.46 -4.64
N ALA A 240 4.71 -23.30 -4.31
CA ALA A 240 5.31 -22.03 -3.91
C ALA A 240 6.47 -21.66 -4.85
N LEU A 241 6.46 -20.43 -5.36
CA LEU A 241 7.51 -19.87 -6.19
C LEU A 241 8.37 -18.89 -5.38
N GLY A 242 9.68 -19.07 -5.44
CA GLY A 242 10.67 -18.10 -4.98
C GLY A 242 11.41 -17.49 -6.18
N CYS A 243 11.69 -16.18 -6.13
CA CYS A 243 12.54 -15.51 -7.12
C CYS A 243 13.05 -14.15 -6.60
N SER A 244 14.15 -13.67 -7.17
CA SER A 244 14.62 -12.30 -7.00
C SER A 244 14.46 -11.52 -8.30
N MET A 245 13.84 -10.35 -8.23
CA MET A 245 13.65 -9.46 -9.37
C MET A 245 14.59 -8.27 -9.26
N ARG A 246 15.24 -7.89 -10.37
CA ARG A 246 16.01 -6.66 -10.50
C ARG A 246 15.62 -5.90 -11.76
N ALA A 247 15.37 -4.61 -11.62
CA ALA A 247 15.19 -3.68 -12.73
C ALA A 247 16.48 -3.55 -13.56
N LEU A 248 16.38 -3.65 -14.88
CA LEU A 248 17.55 -3.43 -15.76
C LEU A 248 17.85 -1.95 -16.00
N GLN A 249 16.83 -1.11 -15.93
CA GLN A 249 16.95 0.35 -16.01
C GLN A 249 16.33 1.00 -14.77
N PRO A 250 17.09 1.84 -14.04
CA PRO A 250 16.54 2.63 -12.96
C PRO A 250 15.70 3.75 -13.55
N VAL A 251 14.46 3.85 -13.06
CA VAL A 251 13.47 4.80 -13.53
C VAL A 251 12.76 5.36 -12.31
N GLN A 252 12.68 6.69 -12.23
CA GLN A 252 12.10 7.38 -11.09
C GLN A 252 10.67 7.88 -11.36
N SER A 253 10.21 7.87 -12.62
CA SER A 253 8.84 8.27 -12.95
C SER A 253 8.31 7.63 -14.24
N GLU A 254 6.98 7.53 -14.35
CA GLU A 254 6.29 7.01 -15.56
C GLU A 254 6.67 7.79 -16.83
N ALA A 255 6.95 9.08 -16.70
CA ALA A 255 7.28 9.97 -17.82
C ALA A 255 8.59 9.58 -18.54
N GLN A 256 9.51 8.92 -17.83
CA GLN A 256 10.78 8.44 -18.38
C GLN A 256 10.62 7.13 -19.18
N LEU A 257 9.48 6.45 -19.06
CA LEU A 257 9.24 5.19 -19.76
C LEU A 257 8.73 5.41 -21.19
N PRO A 258 9.27 4.66 -22.17
CA PRO A 258 8.77 4.70 -23.55
C PRO A 258 7.32 4.18 -23.62
N PRO A 259 6.53 4.59 -24.63
CA PRO A 259 5.15 4.13 -24.79
C PRO A 259 5.01 2.60 -24.91
N THR A 260 6.04 1.91 -25.39
CA THR A 260 6.05 0.45 -25.55
C THR A 260 6.36 -0.31 -24.26
N SER A 261 6.76 0.39 -23.19
CA SER A 261 7.20 -0.22 -21.93
C SER A 261 6.13 -1.09 -21.28
N MET A 262 6.52 -2.30 -20.89
CA MET A 262 5.72 -3.22 -20.09
C MET A 262 5.47 -2.65 -18.69
N ARG A 263 6.46 -2.01 -18.04
CA ARG A 263 6.23 -1.33 -16.76
C ARG A 263 5.13 -0.28 -16.87
N LYS A 264 5.15 0.52 -17.93
CA LYS A 264 4.13 1.56 -18.17
C LYS A 264 2.74 0.94 -18.36
N LYS A 265 2.64 -0.13 -19.15
CA LYS A 265 1.38 -0.88 -19.33
C LYS A 265 0.87 -1.48 -18.02
N LEU A 266 1.75 -2.05 -17.20
CA LEU A 266 1.36 -2.61 -15.89
C LEU A 266 0.88 -1.51 -14.94
N MET A 267 1.53 -0.35 -14.88
CA MET A 267 1.07 0.78 -14.07
C MET A 267 -0.35 1.20 -14.45
N GLN A 268 -0.66 1.24 -15.76
CA GLN A 268 -2.00 1.55 -16.25
C GLN A 268 -3.04 0.46 -15.94
N THR A 269 -2.61 -0.78 -15.70
CA THR A 269 -3.49 -1.92 -15.38
C THR A 269 -3.74 -2.04 -13.87
N LEU A 270 -2.71 -1.75 -13.06
CA LEU A 270 -2.73 -1.79 -11.60
C LEU A 270 -3.46 -0.59 -11.00
N LEU A 271 -3.26 0.59 -11.59
CA LEU A 271 -4.05 1.76 -11.24
C LEU A 271 -5.40 1.60 -11.91
N PHE A 272 -6.48 1.53 -11.12
CA PHE A 272 -7.83 1.86 -11.60
C PHE A 272 -7.83 3.33 -12.05
N LYS A 273 -7.26 3.63 -13.22
CA LYS A 273 -7.46 4.92 -13.86
C LYS A 273 -8.92 4.91 -14.30
N LEU A 274 -9.75 5.71 -13.63
CA LEU A 274 -11.00 6.18 -14.23
C LEU A 274 -10.64 6.64 -15.65
N PRO A 275 -11.35 6.17 -16.70
CA PRO A 275 -10.99 6.47 -18.07
C PRO A 275 -10.86 7.98 -18.22
N ASP A 276 -9.68 8.38 -18.68
CA ASP A 276 -9.36 9.77 -18.95
C ASP A 276 -10.41 10.27 -19.97
N LYS A 277 -11.11 11.36 -19.65
CA LYS A 277 -12.17 11.95 -20.50
C LYS A 277 -11.67 12.33 -21.91
N ALA A 278 -10.37 12.19 -22.18
CA ALA A 278 -9.78 12.30 -23.50
C ALA A 278 -10.08 11.11 -24.44
N GLN A 279 -10.51 9.95 -23.94
CA GLN A 279 -10.84 8.79 -24.81
C GLN A 279 -12.28 8.80 -25.35
N GLU A 280 -13.16 9.69 -24.89
CA GLU A 280 -14.55 9.79 -25.39
C GLU A 280 -14.68 10.53 -26.74
N GLN A 281 -13.64 11.25 -27.19
CA GLN A 281 -13.71 12.01 -28.47
C GLN A 281 -13.37 11.19 -29.72
N ALA A 282 -13.13 9.88 -29.60
CA ALA A 282 -12.86 9.01 -30.75
C ALA A 282 -14.08 8.19 -31.22
N LEU A 283 -15.24 8.33 -30.57
CA LEU A 283 -16.47 7.59 -30.90
C LEU A 283 -17.72 8.49 -30.89
N SER A 284 -17.62 9.69 -31.46
CA SER A 284 -18.78 10.51 -31.86
C SER A 284 -18.68 10.92 -33.32
#